data_AF-A0A392PL41-F1
#
_entry.id   AF-A0A392PL41-F1
#
_cell.length_a   1.000
_cell.length_b   1.000
_cell.length_c   1.000
_cell.angle_alpha   90.00
_cell.angle_beta   90.00
_cell.angle_gamma   90.00
#
_symmetry.space_group_name_H-M   'P 1'
#
loop_
_entity.id
_entity.type
_entity.pdbx_description
1 polymer ?
#
loop_
_entity_poly.entity_id
_entity_poly.type
_entity_poly.pdbx_seq_one_letter_code
_entity_poly.pdbx_strand_id
1 'polypeptide(L)'
;MDGQMMYGMTGVPNNNNSISTYATLLDTGNLVLVNTSNKAILWQSFDYPTDTLLPGMNLGQDIDTGYTWSLRSWKSTDDPSPGPYTLQYNFGLASLSVNKGSKVLLIDGNSNFSIQNVFDLVPTEKRFNQLDFTQSYYIHFPIDSNSRLVLEVSGDLKYEALSEESNRWLFQFSSKCFIDNSCGIFSICNPEAIDPCKCLDGFTPLDADSWKQ
;
A
#
# COMPACT_ATOMS: atom_id res chain seq x y z
N MET A 1 5.94 27.05 -0.25
CA MET A 1 4.51 26.96 -0.66
C MET A 1 3.83 26.22 0.48
N ASP A 2 3.08 26.96 1.30
CA ASP A 2 2.47 26.44 2.51
C ASP A 2 1.30 25.53 2.13
N GLY A 3 1.60 24.25 1.94
CA GLY A 3 0.64 23.20 1.63
C GLY A 3 -0.22 22.83 2.83
N GLN A 4 -1.04 23.77 3.32
CA GLN A 4 -2.13 23.45 4.23
C GLN A 4 -3.12 22.53 3.48
N MET A 5 -2.97 21.23 3.66
CA MET A 5 -4.01 20.27 3.29
C MET A 5 -5.19 20.45 4.24
N MET A 6 -6.21 21.17 3.76
CA MET A 6 -7.49 21.24 4.44
C MET A 6 -8.34 20.03 4.04
N TYR A 7 -8.61 19.16 5.00
CA TYR A 7 -9.57 18.07 4.83
C TYR A 7 -10.97 18.61 5.16
N GLY A 8 -11.81 18.75 4.12
CA GLY A 8 -13.22 19.06 4.28
C GLY A 8 -14.01 17.78 4.51
N MET A 9 -14.70 17.69 5.65
CA MET A 9 -15.58 16.56 5.93
C MET A 9 -17.01 16.89 5.48
N THR A 10 -17.59 16.03 4.63
CA THR A 10 -19.01 16.09 4.24
C THR A 10 -19.71 14.83 4.74
N GLY A 11 -20.88 14.96 5.38
CA GLY A 11 -21.71 13.81 5.77
C GLY A 11 -21.72 13.45 7.27
N VAL A 12 -21.27 14.33 8.17
CA VAL A 12 -21.53 14.13 9.61
C VAL A 12 -23.06 14.12 9.83
N PRO A 13 -23.64 13.10 10.50
CA PRO A 13 -25.09 13.03 10.72
C PRO A 13 -25.56 14.27 11.49
N ASN A 14 -26.29 15.15 10.80
CA ASN A 14 -26.78 16.40 11.37
C ASN A 14 -28.04 16.11 12.20
N ASN A 15 -27.86 15.57 13.41
CA ASN A 15 -28.94 15.58 14.40
C ASN A 15 -28.98 16.97 15.04
N ASN A 16 -30.17 17.55 15.20
CA ASN A 16 -30.42 18.90 15.77
C ASN A 16 -29.91 19.13 17.22
N ASN A 17 -29.12 18.20 17.77
CA ASN A 17 -28.33 18.40 18.98
C ASN A 17 -26.88 18.59 18.53
N SER A 18 -26.24 19.68 18.94
CA SER A 18 -24.80 19.91 18.72
C SER A 18 -24.01 18.67 19.16
N ILE A 19 -23.66 17.81 18.20
CA ILE A 19 -22.88 16.61 18.47
C ILE A 19 -21.48 17.13 18.79
N SER A 20 -21.14 17.13 20.09
CA SER A 20 -19.78 17.41 20.52
C SER A 20 -18.89 16.31 19.96
N THR A 21 -17.95 16.65 19.10
CA THR A 21 -16.96 15.74 18.53
C THR A 21 -15.56 16.20 18.90
N TYR A 22 -14.63 15.26 18.94
CA TYR A 22 -13.20 15.56 19.02
C TYR A 22 -12.44 14.66 18.05
N ALA A 23 -11.32 15.18 17.55
CA ALA A 23 -10.38 14.40 16.75
C ALA A 23 -9.21 13.95 17.64
N THR A 24 -8.75 12.73 17.46
CA THR A 24 -7.54 12.23 18.13
C THR A 24 -6.74 11.37 17.19
N LEU A 25 -5.41 11.51 17.24
CA LEU A 25 -4.48 10.61 16.56
C LEU A 25 -4.16 9.46 17.51
N LEU A 26 -4.40 8.22 17.05
CA LEU A 26 -4.05 7.02 17.80
C LEU A 26 -2.58 6.66 17.59
N ASP A 27 -2.01 5.87 18.50
CA ASP A 27 -0.62 5.38 18.40
C ASP A 27 -0.38 4.54 17.13
N THR A 28 -1.45 3.99 16.55
CA THR A 28 -1.40 3.29 15.25
C THR A 28 -1.17 4.24 14.07
N GLY A 29 -1.27 5.56 14.26
CA GLY A 29 -1.30 6.56 13.20
C GLY A 29 -2.69 6.83 12.63
N ASN A 30 -3.73 6.16 13.12
CA ASN A 30 -5.11 6.38 12.69
C ASN A 30 -5.66 7.67 13.33
N LEU A 31 -6.00 8.66 12.51
CA LEU A 31 -6.70 9.87 12.95
C LEU A 31 -8.19 9.59 12.95
N VAL A 32 -8.83 9.65 14.12
CA VAL A 32 -10.25 9.34 14.30
C VAL A 32 -11.05 10.56 14.74
N LEU A 33 -12.26 10.71 14.21
CA LEU A 33 -13.26 11.65 14.69
C LEU A 33 -14.26 10.90 15.57
N VAL A 34 -14.40 11.32 16.82
CA VAL A 34 -15.16 10.59 17.83
C VAL A 34 -16.31 11.44 18.36
N ASN A 35 -17.47 10.81 18.54
CA ASN A 35 -18.59 11.39 19.25
C ASN A 35 -18.31 11.42 20.77
N THR A 36 -18.40 12.60 21.38
CA THR A 36 -18.06 12.78 22.80
C THR A 36 -18.98 11.96 23.72
N SER A 37 -20.25 11.83 23.36
CA SER A 37 -21.31 11.28 24.22
C SER A 37 -21.28 9.76 24.30
N ASN A 38 -21.21 9.07 23.17
CA ASN A 38 -21.27 7.60 23.10
C ASN A 38 -19.94 6.95 22.66
N LYS A 39 -18.90 7.75 22.42
CA LYS A 39 -17.58 7.30 21.97
C LYS A 39 -17.57 6.57 20.63
N ALA A 40 -18.63 6.70 19.83
CA ALA A 40 -18.66 6.14 18.48
C ALA A 40 -17.65 6.84 17.57
N ILE A 41 -16.90 6.05 16.79
CA ILE A 41 -16.04 6.54 15.71
C ILE A 41 -16.98 6.94 14.55
N LEU A 42 -16.93 8.22 14.18
CA LEU A 42 -17.73 8.77 13.09
C LEU A 42 -16.96 8.79 11.77
N TRP A 43 -15.63 8.80 11.83
CA TRP A 43 -14.71 8.78 10.70
C TRP A 43 -13.32 8.38 11.15
N GLN A 44 -12.54 7.77 10.27
CA GLN A 44 -11.15 7.41 10.51
C GLN A 44 -10.32 7.56 9.23
N SER A 45 -9.06 8.00 9.37
CA SER A 45 -8.16 8.19 8.24
C SER A 45 -7.77 6.87 7.56
N PHE A 46 -7.79 5.76 8.30
CA PHE A 46 -7.47 4.44 7.78
C PHE A 46 -8.45 3.96 6.70
N ASP A 47 -9.67 4.52 6.66
CA ASP A 47 -10.62 4.24 5.58
C ASP A 47 -10.24 4.94 4.27
N TYR A 48 -9.34 5.92 4.29
CA TYR A 48 -8.96 6.75 3.14
C TYR A 48 -7.43 6.76 2.95
N PRO A 49 -6.83 5.64 2.51
CA PRO A 49 -5.39 5.57 2.24
C PRO A 49 -4.94 6.58 1.18
N THR A 50 -3.66 6.95 1.23
CA THR A 50 -2.99 7.71 0.17
C THR A 50 -2.03 6.79 -0.60
N ASP A 51 -0.73 7.04 -0.56
CA ASP A 51 0.31 6.21 -1.18
C ASP A 51 0.85 5.13 -0.24
N THR A 52 0.52 5.22 1.05
CA THR A 52 1.11 4.42 2.11
C THR A 52 0.08 3.54 2.81
N LEU A 53 0.42 2.28 3.06
CA LEU A 53 -0.33 1.35 3.91
C LEU A 53 0.43 1.10 5.21
N LEU A 54 -0.23 1.36 6.34
CA LEU A 54 0.27 1.16 7.70
C LEU A 54 -0.37 -0.08 8.36
N PRO A 55 0.22 -0.62 9.44
CA PRO A 55 -0.38 -1.69 10.22
C PRO A 55 -1.80 -1.34 10.68
N GLY A 56 -2.75 -2.25 10.46
CA GLY A 56 -4.17 -2.06 10.81
C GLY A 56 -5.00 -1.32 9.78
N MET A 57 -4.42 -0.90 8.65
CA MET A 57 -5.19 -0.46 7.47
C MET A 57 -5.69 -1.65 6.65
N ASN A 58 -6.75 -1.39 5.89
CA ASN A 58 -7.38 -2.37 5.00
C ASN A 58 -6.93 -2.15 3.55
N LEU A 59 -6.83 -3.26 2.81
CA LEU A 59 -6.74 -3.28 1.36
C LEU A 59 -7.78 -4.27 0.83
N GLY A 60 -8.55 -3.87 -0.18
CA GLY A 60 -9.62 -4.71 -0.72
C GLY A 60 -10.93 -3.96 -0.90
N GLN A 61 -12.06 -4.63 -0.68
CA GLN A 61 -13.38 -4.10 -0.96
C GLN A 61 -14.42 -4.49 0.11
N ASP A 62 -15.07 -3.48 0.67
CA ASP A 62 -16.29 -3.65 1.43
C ASP A 62 -17.43 -4.06 0.49
N ILE A 63 -18.03 -5.23 0.73
CA ILE A 63 -19.10 -5.76 -0.12
C ILE A 63 -20.42 -5.05 0.17
N ASP A 64 -20.66 -4.68 1.43
CA ASP A 64 -21.92 -4.10 1.89
C ASP A 64 -22.04 -2.66 1.38
N THR A 65 -20.94 -1.90 1.41
CA THR A 65 -20.91 -0.51 0.92
C THR A 65 -20.41 -0.38 -0.51
N GLY A 66 -19.78 -1.42 -1.06
CA GLY A 66 -19.09 -1.40 -2.36
C GLY A 66 -17.77 -0.62 -2.35
N TYR A 67 -17.37 -0.06 -1.19
CA TYR A 67 -16.19 0.79 -1.06
C TYR A 67 -14.89 0.00 -1.28
N THR A 68 -13.93 0.57 -2.02
CA THR A 68 -12.64 -0.09 -2.31
C THR A 68 -11.50 0.63 -1.60
N TRP A 69 -10.82 -0.07 -0.70
CA TRP A 69 -9.55 0.37 -0.14
C TRP A 69 -8.42 0.04 -1.13
N SER A 70 -7.70 1.09 -1.55
CA SER A 70 -6.59 1.01 -2.49
C SER A 70 -5.55 2.07 -2.16
N LEU A 71 -4.30 1.87 -2.58
CA LEU A 71 -3.30 2.93 -2.54
C LEU A 71 -3.25 3.64 -3.88
N ARG A 72 -2.87 4.91 -3.84
CA ARG A 72 -2.60 5.73 -5.00
C ARG A 72 -1.32 6.51 -4.79
N SER A 73 -0.40 6.38 -5.75
CA SER A 73 0.90 7.06 -5.67
C SER A 73 0.72 8.56 -5.62
N TRP A 74 1.74 9.27 -5.16
CA TRP A 74 1.86 10.70 -5.44
C TRP A 74 2.06 10.93 -6.93
N LYS A 75 1.77 12.16 -7.36
CA LYS A 75 1.95 12.59 -8.75
C LYS A 75 3.42 12.86 -9.07
N SER A 76 4.17 13.38 -8.12
CA SER A 76 5.62 13.55 -8.19
C SER A 76 6.22 13.63 -6.78
N THR A 77 7.55 13.62 -6.65
CA THR A 77 8.24 13.69 -5.35
C THR A 77 7.89 14.93 -4.54
N ASP A 78 7.49 16.01 -5.21
CA ASP A 78 7.15 17.30 -4.58
C ASP A 78 5.64 17.61 -4.61
N ASP A 79 4.83 16.75 -5.24
CA ASP A 79 3.38 16.95 -5.42
C ASP A 79 2.61 15.71 -4.91
N PRO A 80 2.07 15.77 -3.67
CA PRO A 80 1.35 14.67 -3.06
C PRO A 80 -0.07 14.47 -3.63
N SER A 81 -0.47 15.26 -4.64
CA SER A 81 -1.75 15.03 -5.31
C SER A 81 -1.82 13.64 -5.95
N PRO A 82 -3.04 13.09 -6.16
CA PRO A 82 -3.20 11.73 -6.67
C PRO A 82 -2.50 11.50 -8.01
N GLY A 83 -1.53 10.60 -8.00
CA GLY A 83 -0.74 10.20 -9.15
C GLY A 83 -1.41 9.16 -10.05
N PRO A 84 -0.66 8.63 -11.03
CA PRO A 84 -1.21 7.73 -12.04
C PRO A 84 -1.21 6.25 -11.63
N TYR A 85 -0.49 5.88 -10.57
CA TYR A 85 -0.35 4.49 -10.15
C TYR A 85 -1.29 4.14 -9.00
N THR A 86 -1.87 2.94 -9.04
CA THR A 86 -2.75 2.42 -7.99
C THR A 86 -2.40 0.99 -7.62
N LEU A 87 -2.37 0.69 -6.32
CA LEU A 87 -2.28 -0.67 -5.79
C LEU A 87 -3.68 -1.14 -5.40
N GLN A 88 -4.12 -2.26 -5.97
CA GLN A 88 -5.45 -2.81 -5.73
C GLN A 88 -5.39 -4.32 -5.53
N TYR A 89 -6.30 -4.82 -4.70
CA TYR A 89 -6.46 -6.24 -4.45
C TYR A 89 -7.76 -6.74 -5.11
N ASN A 90 -7.66 -7.78 -5.93
CA ASN A 90 -8.78 -8.41 -6.63
C ASN A 90 -9.15 -9.74 -5.96
N PHE A 91 -10.32 -9.83 -5.34
CA PHE A 91 -10.79 -11.04 -4.66
C PHE A 91 -11.14 -12.19 -5.60
N GLY A 92 -11.71 -11.90 -6.78
CA GLY A 92 -12.11 -12.94 -7.73
C GLY A 92 -10.92 -13.72 -8.26
N LEU A 93 -9.78 -13.05 -8.42
CA LEU A 93 -8.51 -13.64 -8.86
C LEU A 93 -7.54 -13.90 -7.71
N ALA A 94 -7.89 -13.46 -6.50
CA ALA A 94 -7.03 -13.48 -5.32
C ALA A 94 -5.62 -12.92 -5.59
N SER A 95 -5.56 -11.73 -6.19
CA SER A 95 -4.30 -11.14 -6.67
C SER A 95 -4.14 -9.66 -6.29
N LEU A 96 -2.90 -9.25 -6.03
CA LEU A 96 -2.51 -7.85 -5.98
C LEU A 96 -2.13 -7.36 -7.36
N SER A 97 -2.44 -6.11 -7.66
CA SER A 97 -2.06 -5.47 -8.91
C SER A 97 -1.59 -4.04 -8.70
N VAL A 98 -0.53 -3.68 -9.41
CA VAL A 98 -0.14 -2.28 -9.61
C VAL A 98 -0.54 -1.88 -11.02
N ASN A 99 -1.39 -0.85 -11.10
CA ASN A 99 -1.97 -0.38 -12.34
C ASN A 99 -1.52 1.06 -12.59
N LYS A 100 -1.31 1.42 -13.86
CA LYS A 100 -1.15 2.81 -14.32
C LYS A 100 -2.38 3.18 -15.15
N GLY A 101 -3.34 3.85 -14.53
CA GLY A 101 -4.68 4.00 -15.11
C GLY A 101 -5.32 2.62 -15.36
N SER A 102 -5.73 2.34 -16.61
CA SER A 102 -6.29 1.05 -17.00
C SER A 102 -5.25 -0.01 -17.40
N LYS A 103 -3.97 0.36 -17.50
CA LYS A 103 -2.90 -0.58 -17.85
C LYS A 103 -2.43 -1.28 -16.59
N VAL A 104 -2.58 -2.60 -16.54
CA VAL A 104 -1.99 -3.43 -15.49
C VAL A 104 -0.49 -3.55 -15.76
N LEU A 105 0.33 -3.19 -14.77
CA LEU A 105 1.79 -3.26 -14.86
C LEU A 105 2.32 -4.51 -14.17
N LEU A 106 1.75 -4.84 -13.02
CA LEU A 106 2.14 -5.98 -12.21
C LEU A 106 0.87 -6.68 -11.73
N ILE A 107 0.86 -8.02 -11.79
CA ILE A 107 -0.14 -8.88 -11.15
C ILE A 107 0.63 -9.93 -10.38
N ASP A 108 0.28 -10.14 -9.12
CA ASP A 108 0.80 -11.22 -8.31
C ASP A 108 -0.36 -11.98 -7.61
N GLY A 109 -0.41 -13.30 -7.78
CA GLY A 109 -1.41 -14.25 -7.21
C GLY A 109 -1.11 -15.70 -7.64
N ASN A 110 -1.54 -16.80 -6.98
CA ASN A 110 -2.14 -16.99 -5.67
C ASN A 110 -1.60 -18.31 -5.06
N SER A 111 -1.33 -18.33 -3.74
CA SER A 111 -1.69 -19.47 -2.90
C SER A 111 -2.05 -19.08 -1.45
N ASN A 112 -1.75 -17.86 -0.95
CA ASN A 112 -2.49 -17.13 0.12
C ASN A 112 -2.10 -15.61 0.28
N PHE A 113 -2.19 -14.86 -0.84
CA PHE A 113 -2.16 -13.38 -1.04
C PHE A 113 -0.81 -12.65 -1.24
N SER A 114 -0.30 -12.68 -2.47
CA SER A 114 1.07 -12.28 -2.81
C SER A 114 1.26 -10.88 -3.39
N ILE A 115 2.15 -10.10 -2.75
CA ILE A 115 3.39 -9.55 -3.33
C ILE A 115 4.50 -10.41 -2.71
N GLN A 116 4.78 -11.53 -3.37
CA GLN A 116 5.05 -12.89 -2.82
C GLN A 116 4.94 -13.00 -1.28
N ASN A 117 3.69 -13.18 -0.83
CA ASN A 117 3.21 -13.25 0.57
C ASN A 117 3.67 -12.11 1.50
N VAL A 118 3.74 -10.92 0.89
CA VAL A 118 4.13 -9.60 1.44
C VAL A 118 5.63 -9.50 1.76
N PHE A 119 6.44 -10.34 1.11
CA PHE A 119 7.87 -10.56 1.37
C PHE A 119 8.15 -11.46 2.60
N ASP A 120 7.40 -12.57 2.74
CA ASP A 120 7.58 -13.73 3.65
C ASP A 120 8.41 -13.53 4.96
N LEU A 121 7.77 -13.01 6.03
CA LEU A 121 8.02 -13.31 7.46
C LEU A 121 9.43 -13.12 8.06
N VAL A 122 10.17 -12.07 7.72
CA VAL A 122 11.44 -11.73 8.38
C VAL A 122 11.19 -11.07 9.74
N PRO A 123 11.25 -11.77 10.91
CA PRO A 123 11.50 -13.18 11.18
C PRO A 123 10.45 -13.81 12.17
N THR A 124 9.71 -14.84 11.76
CA THR A 124 8.99 -15.84 12.59
C THR A 124 7.74 -15.47 13.44
N GLU A 125 6.69 -16.28 13.22
CA GLU A 125 5.50 -16.58 14.06
C GLU A 125 4.34 -15.58 14.19
N LYS A 126 3.96 -14.84 13.14
CA LYS A 126 2.60 -14.27 13.07
C LYS A 126 1.87 -14.71 11.82
N ARG A 127 0.93 -15.65 12.02
CA ARG A 127 -0.07 -16.04 11.04
C ARG A 127 -0.99 -14.85 10.78
N PHE A 128 -1.38 -14.67 9.52
CA PHE A 128 -2.57 -13.91 9.15
C PHE A 128 -3.74 -14.44 9.98
N ASN A 129 -4.08 -13.73 11.05
CA ASN A 129 -5.27 -14.03 11.81
C ASN A 129 -6.38 -13.21 11.17
N GLN A 130 -7.35 -13.95 10.62
CA GLN A 130 -8.69 -13.50 10.29
C GLN A 130 -8.88 -12.92 8.88
N LEU A 131 -9.06 -13.85 7.93
CA LEU A 131 -10.03 -13.65 6.86
C LEU A 131 -11.42 -13.71 7.51
N ASP A 132 -12.01 -12.57 7.84
CA ASP A 132 -13.43 -12.54 8.18
C ASP A 132 -14.23 -12.73 6.89
N PHE A 133 -14.53 -13.99 6.57
CA PHE A 133 -15.44 -14.38 5.48
C PHE A 133 -16.90 -13.99 5.74
N THR A 134 -17.16 -13.16 6.76
CA THR A 134 -18.48 -12.68 7.13
C THR A 134 -18.59 -11.22 6.71
N GLN A 135 -19.26 -11.00 5.58
CA GLN A 135 -19.75 -9.72 5.03
C GLN A 135 -18.76 -8.75 4.35
N SER A 136 -17.45 -8.90 4.49
CA SER A 136 -16.50 -7.95 3.89
C SER A 136 -15.23 -8.63 3.37
N TYR A 137 -14.91 -8.42 2.09
CA TYR A 137 -13.69 -8.91 1.47
C TYR A 137 -12.58 -7.86 1.65
N TYR A 138 -11.88 -7.86 2.78
CA TYR A 138 -10.68 -7.03 2.94
C TYR A 138 -9.56 -7.81 3.63
N ILE A 139 -8.33 -7.40 3.34
CA ILE A 139 -7.14 -7.92 3.98
C ILE A 139 -6.65 -6.83 4.93
N HIS A 140 -6.54 -7.18 6.22
CA HIS A 140 -5.77 -6.38 7.17
C HIS A 140 -4.30 -6.55 6.86
N PHE A 141 -3.58 -5.44 6.82
CA PHE A 141 -2.14 -5.47 6.62
C PHE A 141 -1.43 -5.88 7.93
N PRO A 142 -0.86 -7.11 8.03
CA PRO A 142 -0.18 -7.56 9.23
C PRO A 142 1.29 -7.21 9.07
N ILE A 143 1.60 -5.96 9.37
CA ILE A 143 2.96 -5.47 9.37
C ILE A 143 3.34 -5.17 10.82
N ASP A 144 4.61 -5.43 11.17
CA ASP A 144 5.13 -5.04 12.48
C ASP A 144 4.87 -3.55 12.73
N SER A 145 4.64 -3.15 13.98
CA SER A 145 4.22 -1.77 14.32
C SER A 145 5.14 -0.67 13.76
N ASN A 146 6.34 -1.03 13.33
CA ASN A 146 7.39 -0.15 12.84
C ASN A 146 7.68 -0.32 11.34
N SER A 147 6.72 -0.72 10.52
CA SER A 147 6.92 -0.90 9.07
C SER A 147 5.78 -0.32 8.24
N ARG A 148 6.07 -0.05 6.96
CA ARG A 148 5.11 0.51 6.01
C ARG A 148 5.35 0.00 4.59
N LEU A 149 4.30 0.07 3.80
CA LEU A 149 4.32 -0.21 2.37
C LEU A 149 3.97 1.05 1.60
N VAL A 150 4.82 1.46 0.68
CA VAL A 150 4.72 2.73 -0.03
C VAL A 150 4.65 2.48 -1.54
N LEU A 151 3.63 3.02 -2.19
CA LEU A 151 3.51 3.05 -3.64
C LEU A 151 4.13 4.33 -4.19
N GLU A 152 5.36 4.20 -4.69
CA GLU A 152 6.17 5.31 -5.16
C GLU A 152 5.61 5.96 -6.43
N VAL A 153 6.07 7.20 -6.69
CA VAL A 153 5.73 7.97 -7.90
C VAL A 153 6.11 7.27 -9.21
N SER A 154 7.03 6.30 -9.15
CA SER A 154 7.44 5.47 -10.28
C SER A 154 6.50 4.28 -10.54
N GLY A 155 5.58 3.99 -9.61
CA GLY A 155 4.80 2.76 -9.59
C GLY A 155 5.53 1.57 -8.97
N ASP A 156 6.67 1.80 -8.33
CA ASP A 156 7.35 0.77 -7.55
C ASP A 156 6.72 0.67 -6.16
N LEU A 157 6.49 -0.54 -5.70
CA LEU A 157 6.03 -0.79 -4.35
C LEU A 157 7.23 -1.13 -3.46
N LYS A 158 7.43 -0.35 -2.40
CA LYS A 158 8.52 -0.52 -1.45
C LYS A 158 8.01 -0.93 -0.08
N TYR A 159 8.73 -1.86 0.53
CA TYR A 159 8.61 -2.18 1.95
C TYR A 159 9.73 -1.50 2.73
N GLU A 160 9.35 -0.78 3.78
CA GLU A 160 10.29 -0.07 4.64
C GLU A 160 10.04 -0.36 6.12
N ALA A 161 11.12 -0.47 6.89
CA ALA A 161 11.08 -0.63 8.34
C ALA A 161 11.76 0.56 9.03
N LEU A 162 11.20 1.05 10.12
CA LEU A 162 11.76 2.14 10.91
C LEU A 162 12.92 1.60 11.75
N SER A 163 14.10 2.16 11.54
CA SER A 163 15.27 1.87 12.37
C SER A 163 15.25 2.73 13.62
N GLU A 164 15.22 2.11 14.80
CA GLU A 164 15.32 2.83 16.08
C GLU A 164 16.68 3.52 16.25
N GLU A 165 17.76 2.89 15.77
CA GLU A 165 19.12 3.44 15.86
C GLU A 165 19.30 4.73 15.06
N SER A 166 18.69 4.80 13.88
CA SER A 166 18.89 5.91 12.94
C SER A 166 17.67 6.82 12.79
N ASN A 167 16.56 6.49 13.45
CA ASN A 167 15.28 7.19 13.39
C ASN A 167 14.84 7.53 11.95
N ARG A 168 15.01 6.58 11.04
CA ARG A 168 14.66 6.70 9.62
C ARG A 168 14.10 5.40 9.07
N TRP A 169 13.29 5.53 8.03
CA TRP A 169 12.83 4.41 7.24
C TRP A 169 13.99 3.80 6.46
N LEU A 170 14.18 2.50 6.61
CA LEU A 170 15.16 1.72 5.86
C LEU A 170 14.44 0.85 4.85
N PHE A 171 14.84 0.99 3.59
CA PHE A 171 14.43 0.12 2.50
C PHE A 171 14.78 -1.34 2.82
N GLN A 172 13.80 -2.24 2.65
CA GLN A 172 14.01 -3.68 2.75
C GLN A 172 13.85 -4.37 1.39
N PHE A 173 12.75 -4.06 0.70
CA PHE A 173 12.35 -4.79 -0.51
C PHE A 173 11.61 -3.88 -1.50
N SER A 174 11.73 -4.20 -2.79
CA SER A 174 11.10 -3.49 -3.92
C SER A 174 10.44 -4.48 -4.87
N SER A 175 9.26 -4.12 -5.36
CA SER A 175 8.56 -4.90 -6.39
C SER A 175 9.34 -5.04 -7.70
N LYS A 176 10.32 -4.16 -7.98
CA LYS A 176 11.20 -4.25 -9.17
C LYS A 176 12.04 -5.53 -9.23
N CYS A 177 12.40 -6.10 -8.08
CA CYS A 177 13.33 -7.23 -8.02
C CYS A 177 12.79 -8.43 -7.26
N PHE A 178 11.71 -8.26 -6.50
CA PHE A 178 11.24 -9.31 -5.61
C PHE A 178 10.24 -10.27 -6.28
N ILE A 179 9.58 -9.84 -7.36
CA ILE A 179 8.61 -10.69 -8.07
C ILE A 179 9.39 -11.72 -8.91
N ASP A 180 8.96 -12.99 -8.88
CA ASP A 180 9.60 -14.05 -9.65
C ASP A 180 9.75 -13.67 -11.14
N ASN A 181 10.94 -13.90 -11.70
CA ASN A 181 11.32 -13.51 -13.06
C ASN A 181 11.24 -12.00 -13.38
N SER A 182 11.37 -11.12 -12.38
CA SER A 182 11.45 -9.66 -12.62
C SER A 182 12.54 -9.28 -13.64
N CYS A 183 13.64 -10.04 -13.63
CA CYS A 183 14.67 -9.95 -14.65
C CYS A 183 14.85 -11.30 -15.38
N GLY A 184 15.25 -11.24 -16.65
CA GLY A 184 15.43 -12.43 -17.48
C GLY A 184 16.57 -13.34 -17.01
N ILE A 185 16.65 -14.55 -17.56
CA ILE A 185 17.75 -15.47 -17.29
C ILE A 185 19.12 -14.82 -17.58
N PHE A 186 20.14 -15.18 -16.79
CA PHE A 186 21.49 -14.63 -16.88
C PHE A 186 21.58 -13.11 -16.67
N SER A 187 20.71 -12.56 -15.84
CA SER A 187 20.73 -11.16 -15.43
C SER A 187 20.66 -11.00 -13.92
N ILE A 188 21.10 -9.84 -13.45
CA ILE A 188 21.02 -9.40 -12.05
C ILE A 188 19.98 -8.31 -11.93
N CYS A 189 19.30 -8.26 -10.78
CA CYS A 189 18.37 -7.21 -10.44
C CYS A 189 18.94 -6.27 -9.39
N ASN A 190 18.95 -4.97 -9.67
CA ASN A 190 19.28 -3.90 -8.73
C ASN A 190 18.02 -3.07 -8.43
N PRO A 191 17.44 -3.16 -7.22
CA PRO A 191 16.20 -2.48 -6.90
C PRO A 191 16.33 -0.95 -6.84
N GLU A 192 17.54 -0.43 -6.62
CA GLU A 192 17.80 1.01 -6.56
C GLU A 192 18.03 1.63 -7.94
N ALA A 193 18.26 0.81 -8.97
CA ALA A 193 18.49 1.31 -10.33
C ALA A 193 17.18 1.79 -10.99
N ILE A 194 17.32 2.73 -11.93
CA ILE A 194 16.21 3.15 -12.80
C ILE A 194 15.78 1.97 -13.67
N ASP A 195 16.75 1.35 -14.35
CA ASP A 195 16.59 0.09 -15.05
C ASP A 195 17.11 -1.04 -14.14
N PRO A 196 16.22 -1.81 -13.49
CA PRO A 196 16.63 -2.73 -12.45
C PRO A 196 17.43 -3.92 -12.99
N CYS A 197 17.25 -4.29 -14.26
CA CYS A 197 17.86 -5.49 -14.82
C CYS A 197 19.15 -5.19 -15.60
N LYS A 198 20.22 -5.92 -15.27
CA LYS A 198 21.50 -5.88 -16.01
C LYS A 198 21.97 -7.30 -16.36
N CYS A 199 22.37 -7.54 -17.61
CA CYS A 199 23.00 -8.81 -18.01
C CYS A 199 24.31 -9.05 -17.24
N LEU A 200 24.58 -10.31 -16.93
CA LEU A 200 25.90 -10.73 -16.42
C LEU A 200 26.99 -10.43 -17.45
N ASP A 201 28.22 -10.23 -16.98
CA ASP A 201 29.34 -9.96 -17.87
C ASP A 201 29.52 -11.09 -18.89
N GLY A 202 29.62 -10.74 -20.17
CA GLY A 202 29.67 -11.69 -21.29
C GLY A 202 28.31 -12.08 -21.88
N PHE A 203 27.20 -11.61 -21.31
CA PHE A 203 25.85 -11.78 -21.85
C PHE A 203 25.31 -10.47 -22.42
N THR A 204 24.45 -10.57 -23.43
CA THR A 204 23.73 -9.45 -24.03
C THR A 204 22.24 -9.75 -24.11
N PRO A 205 21.35 -8.74 -24.07
CA PRO A 205 19.92 -8.95 -24.23
C PRO A 205 19.62 -9.69 -25.53
N LEU A 206 18.74 -10.70 -25.46
CA LEU A 206 18.28 -11.45 -26.63
C LEU A 206 17.52 -10.53 -27.60
N ASP A 207 16.78 -9.57 -27.04
CA ASP A 207 16.06 -8.54 -27.75
C ASP A 207 16.29 -7.20 -27.01
N ALA A 208 16.92 -6.26 -27.69
CA ALA A 208 17.33 -4.98 -27.10
C ALA A 208 16.15 -4.04 -26.90
N ASP A 209 15.03 -4.25 -27.60
CA ASP A 209 13.86 -3.39 -27.52
C ASP A 209 12.92 -3.80 -26.37
N SER A 210 12.82 -5.10 -26.05
CA SER A 210 12.11 -5.57 -24.86
C SER A 210 12.83 -5.30 -23.53
N TRP A 211 14.13 -4.98 -23.56
CA TRP A 211 14.91 -4.65 -22.35
C TRP A 211 14.73 -3.21 -21.85
N LYS A 212 14.17 -2.31 -22.68
CA LYS A 212 14.06 -0.87 -22.39
C LYS A 212 12.65 -0.42 -21.94
N GLN A 213 11.76 -1.36 -21.64
CA GLN A 213 10.33 -1.07 -21.45
C GLN A 213 9.91 -0.96 -19.99
#